data_AF-A0A494JAY3-F1
#
_entry.id   AF-A0A494JAY3-F1
#
_cell.length_a   1.000
_cell.length_b   1.000
_cell.length_c   1.000
_cell.angle_alpha   90.00
_cell.angle_beta   90.00
_cell.angle_gamma   90.00
#
_symmetry.space_group_name_H-M   'P 1'
#
loop_
_entity.id
_entity.type
_entity.pdbx_description
1 polymer ?
#
loop_
_entity_poly.entity_id
_entity_poly.type
_entity_poly.pdbx_seq_one_letter_code
_entity_poly.pdbx_strand_id
1 'polypeptide(L)' 'MKIKDLKLGQEIIIDGGSYAYRGVQKLKQIGYGKVQKIVFEGTNSNGIKDYKYFNLHEGNKDLVVTENRIEII' A
#
# COMPACT_ATOMS: atom_id res chain seq x y z
N MET A 1 -9.95 -8.01 6.97
CA MET A 1 -8.74 -7.35 7.54
C MET A 1 -8.74 -5.92 7.04
N LYS A 2 -8.14 -4.94 7.72
CA LYS A 2 -8.01 -3.57 7.18
C LYS A 2 -6.56 -3.25 6.85
N ILE A 3 -6.34 -2.23 6.01
CA ILE A 3 -4.99 -1.76 5.67
C ILE A 3 -4.17 -1.44 6.93
N LYS A 4 -4.79 -0.79 7.93
CA LYS A 4 -4.10 -0.46 9.19
C LYS A 4 -3.69 -1.67 10.04
N ASP A 5 -4.26 -2.85 9.78
CA ASP A 5 -3.95 -4.08 10.50
C ASP A 5 -2.74 -4.81 9.88
N LEU A 6 -2.24 -4.35 8.73
CA LEU A 6 -1.09 -4.94 8.04
C LEU A 6 0.19 -4.78 8.86
N LYS A 7 1.01 -5.83 8.86
CA LYS A 7 2.36 -5.80 9.43
C LYS A 7 3.35 -5.26 8.41
N LEU A 8 4.39 -4.55 8.88
CA LEU A 8 5.47 -4.11 8.01
C LEU A 8 6.08 -5.29 7.24
N GLY A 9 6.27 -5.13 5.94
CA GLY A 9 6.76 -6.15 5.03
C GLY A 9 5.71 -7.16 4.57
N GLN A 10 4.48 -7.12 5.07
CA GLN A 10 3.41 -8.01 4.62
C GLN A 10 3.08 -7.72 3.15
N GLU A 11 3.14 -8.77 2.32
CA GLU A 11 2.81 -8.69 0.90
C GLU A 11 1.30 -8.73 0.67
N ILE A 12 0.85 -7.87 -0.24
CA ILE A 12 -0.53 -7.79 -0.71
C ILE A 12 -0.52 -7.56 -2.23
N ILE A 13 -1.66 -7.82 -2.86
CA ILE A 13 -1.88 -7.55 -4.27
C ILE A 13 -2.66 -6.25 -4.43
N ILE A 14 -2.15 -5.36 -5.28
CA ILE A 14 -2.78 -4.07 -5.63
C ILE A 14 -2.76 -3.95 -7.14
N ASP A 15 -3.92 -3.79 -7.78
CA ASP A 15 -4.06 -3.71 -9.24
C ASP A 15 -3.35 -4.87 -9.99
N GLY A 16 -3.32 -6.07 -9.40
CA GLY A 16 -2.64 -7.25 -9.96
C GLY A 16 -1.11 -7.30 -9.78
N GLY A 17 -0.48 -6.29 -9.17
CA GLY A 17 0.93 -6.31 -8.78
C GLY A 17 1.14 -6.71 -7.32
N SER A 18 2.30 -7.28 -6.99
CA SER A 18 2.68 -7.61 -5.61
C SER A 18 3.41 -6.45 -4.94
N TYR A 19 2.93 -6.05 -3.76
CA TYR A 19 3.51 -4.95 -2.98
C TYR A 19 3.61 -5.30 -1.50
N ALA A 20 4.74 -4.95 -0.89
CA ALA A 20 4.98 -5.04 0.53
C ALA A 20 4.55 -3.76 1.25
N TYR A 21 3.84 -3.92 2.36
CA TYR A 21 3.44 -2.80 3.22
C TYR A 21 4.66 -2.15 3.91
N ARG A 22 4.83 -0.83 3.75
CA ARG A 22 5.94 -0.05 4.32
C ARG A 22 5.52 0.92 5.43
N GLY A 23 4.27 0.85 5.88
CA GLY A 23 3.76 1.70 6.96
C GLY A 23 3.32 3.09 6.49
N VAL A 24 3.02 3.94 7.47
CA VAL A 24 2.77 5.36 7.24
C VAL A 24 4.10 6.11 7.17
N GLN A 25 4.34 6.81 6.08
CA GLN A 25 5.55 7.61 5.88
C GLN A 25 5.23 9.08 5.61
N LYS A 26 6.18 9.95 5.98
CA LYS A 26 6.10 11.39 5.73
C LYS A 26 6.80 11.70 4.41
N LEU A 27 6.03 12.07 3.40
CA LEU A 27 6.50 12.34 2.04
C LEU A 27 6.43 13.83 1.72
N LYS A 28 7.37 14.32 0.91
CA LYS A 28 7.32 15.69 0.38
C LYS A 28 6.46 15.69 -0.89
N GLN A 29 5.32 16.37 -0.84
CA GLN A 29 4.43 16.56 -1.98
C GLN A 29 4.57 18.00 -2.50
N ILE A 30 4.83 18.13 -3.81
CA ILE A 30 4.96 19.44 -4.46
C ILE A 30 3.65 20.23 -4.26
N GLY A 31 3.76 21.49 -3.83
CA GLY A 31 2.62 22.37 -3.56
C GLY A 31 1.94 22.21 -2.19
N TYR A 32 2.13 21.08 -1.49
CA TYR A 32 1.44 20.78 -0.22
C TYR A 32 2.38 20.57 0.98
N GLY A 33 3.70 20.63 0.76
CA GLY A 33 4.68 20.45 1.82
C GLY A 33 4.86 18.98 2.21
N LYS A 34 4.96 18.69 3.51
CA LYS A 34 5.13 17.31 4.01
C LYS A 34 3.79 16.71 4.39
N VAL A 35 3.41 15.61 3.75
CA VAL A 35 2.15 14.88 4.00
C VAL A 35 2.43 13.46 4.49
N GLN A 36 1.50 12.87 5.24
CA GLN A 36 1.56 11.46 5.63
C GLN A 36 0.77 10.61 4.65
N LYS A 37 1.37 9.50 4.20
CA LYS A 37 0.76 8.52 3.30
C LYS A 37 1.03 7.12 3.81
N ILE A 38 0.10 6.22 3.56
CA ILE A 38 0.29 4.77 3.68
C ILE A 38 1.07 4.33 2.44
N VAL A 39 2.20 3.67 2.63
CA VAL A 39 3.13 3.34 1.56
C VAL A 39 3.19 1.84 1.35
N PHE A 40 3.14 1.45 0.08
CA PHE A 40 3.43 0.11 -0.40
C PHE A 40 4.55 0.19 -1.42
N GLU A 41 5.49 -0.75 -1.35
CA GLU A 41 6.62 -0.86 -2.27
C GLU A 41 6.57 -2.23 -2.92
N GLY A 42 6.70 -2.27 -4.23
CA GLY A 42 6.60 -3.52 -4.95
C GLY A 42 7.20 -3.41 -6.33
N THR A 43 6.76 -4.33 -7.17
CA THR A 43 7.18 -4.41 -8.56
C THR A 43 5.93 -4.47 -9.41
N ASN A 44 5.82 -3.60 -10.40
CA ASN A 44 4.69 -3.65 -11.33
C ASN A 44 4.80 -4.88 -12.25
N SER A 45 3.79 -5.09 -13.09
CA SER A 45 3.74 -6.24 -14.01
C SER A 45 4.91 -6.33 -15.00
N ASN A 46 5.68 -5.24 -15.17
CA ASN A 46 6.83 -5.18 -16.06
C ASN A 46 8.16 -5.43 -15.33
N GLY A 47 8.14 -5.83 -14.06
CA GLY A 47 9.36 -6.06 -13.29
C GLY A 47 10.05 -4.77 -12.81
N ILE A 48 9.38 -3.62 -12.90
CA ILE A 48 9.94 -2.32 -12.51
C ILE A 48 9.46 -1.96 -11.10
N LYS A 49 10.39 -1.43 -10.29
CA LYS A 49 10.10 -0.93 -8.95
C LYS A 49 8.99 0.12 -8.99
N ASP A 50 7.95 -0.11 -8.20
CA ASP A 50 6.78 0.77 -8.12
C ASP A 50 6.38 1.02 -6.66
N TYR A 51 5.68 2.13 -6.45
CA TYR A 51 5.18 2.55 -5.16
C TYR A 51 3.72 2.95 -5.24
N LYS A 52 2.90 2.39 -4.34
CA LYS A 52 1.50 2.79 -4.19
C LYS A 52 1.35 3.61 -2.92
N TYR A 53 0.63 4.71 -3.03
CA TYR A 53 0.43 5.68 -1.95
C TYR A 53 -1.06 5.86 -1.70
N PHE A 54 -1.48 5.60 -0.46
CA PHE A 54 -2.85 5.86 -0.03
C PHE A 54 -2.88 6.94 1.04
N ASN A 55 -3.98 7.68 1.11
CA ASN A 55 -4.23 8.62 2.19
C ASN A 55 -4.48 7.89 3.51
N LEU A 56 -4.25 8.59 4.64
CA LEU A 56 -4.47 8.00 5.96
C LEU A 56 -5.90 7.48 6.19
N HIS A 57 -6.91 8.19 5.66
CA HIS A 57 -8.31 7.79 5.82
C HIS A 57 -8.63 6.48 5.09
N GLU A 58 -7.85 6.14 4.06
CA GLU A 58 -7.99 4.87 3.33
C GLU A 58 -7.45 3.69 4.14
N GLY A 59 -6.71 3.92 5.24
CA GLY A 59 -6.26 2.87 6.15
C GLY A 59 -7.38 2.05 6.79
N ASN A 60 -8.62 2.55 6.75
CA ASN A 60 -9.81 1.85 7.21
C ASN A 60 -10.50 1.02 6.12
N LYS A 61 -10.04 1.07 4.86
CA LYS A 61 -10.55 0.21 3.79
C LYS A 61 -10.36 -1.25 4.16
N ASP A 62 -11.40 -2.03 3.87
CA ASP A 62 -11.36 -3.47 4.05
C ASP A 62 -10.49 -4.11 2.95
N LEU A 63 -9.66 -5.05 3.39
CA LEU A 63 -8.86 -5.95 2.60
C LEU A 63 -9.63 -7.24 2.40
N VAL A 64 -9.70 -7.69 1.15
CA VAL A 64 -10.25 -8.99 0.81
C VAL A 64 -9.15 -10.03 0.93
N VAL A 65 -9.38 -11.02 1.80
CA VAL A 65 -8.49 -12.15 1.99
C VAL A 65 -9.07 -13.33 1.25
N THR A 66 -8.36 -13.81 0.24
CA THR A 66 -8.64 -15.09 -0.44
C THR A 66 -7.62 -16.12 0.00
N GLU A 67 -7.85 -17.41 -0.29
CA GLU A 67 -7.02 -18.52 0.19
C GLU A 67 -5.51 -18.34 -0.05
N ASN A 68 -5.12 -17.63 -1.12
CA ASN A 68 -3.70 -17.45 -1.50
C ASN A 68 -3.22 -16.00 -1.57
N ARG A 69 -4.08 -14.99 -1.35
CA ARG A 69 -3.68 -13.58 -1.51
C ARG A 69 -4.60 -12.60 -0.78
N ILE A 70 -4.03 -11.47 -0.40
CA ILE A 70 -4.72 -10.33 0.22
C ILE A 70 -4.79 -9.22 -0.83
N GLU A 71 -5.97 -8.71 -1.12
CA GLU A 71 -6.23 -7.69 -2.16
C GLU A 71 -6.88 -6.44 -1.58
N ILE A 72 -6.47 -5.27 -2.08
CA ILE A 72 -7.22 -4.01 -1.94
C ILE A 72 -8.12 -3.90 -3.18
N ILE A 73 -9.43 -3.75 -2.96
CA ILE A 73 -10.45 -3.47 -4.00
C ILE A 73 -10.79 -1.98 -4.01
#